data_AF-A0A920B4K3-F1
#
_entry.id   AF-A0A920B4K3-F1
#
_cell.length_a   1.000
_cell.length_b   1.000
_cell.length_c   1.000
_cell.angle_alpha   90.00
_cell.angle_beta   90.00
_cell.angle_gamma   90.00
#
_symmetry.space_group_name_H-M   'P 1'
#
loop_
_entity.id
_entity.type
_entity.pdbx_description
1 polymer ?
#
loop_
_entity_poly.entity_id
_entity_poly.type
_entity_poly.pdbx_seq_one_letter_code
_entity_poly.pdbx_strand_id
1 'polypeptide(L)' 'MNKKFRITNNWIQSKSKWTPYDNVVVKGMPIFTIVNGKVAMSENEVIPVPQGKKLKFDY' A
#
# COMPACT_ATOMS: atom_id res chain seq x y z
N MET A 1 17.13 8.20 -5.20
CA MET A 1 16.16 7.25 -4.60
C MET A 1 16.92 6.06 -3.99
N ASN A 2 17.43 6.20 -2.75
CA ASN A 2 18.30 5.20 -2.09
C ASN A 2 17.74 4.64 -0.78
N LYS A 3 16.48 4.97 -0.45
CA LYS A 3 15.81 4.44 0.75
C LYS A 3 15.63 2.94 0.59
N LYS A 4 16.03 2.17 1.60
CA LYS A 4 15.76 0.73 1.69
C LYS A 4 14.55 0.51 2.58
N PHE A 5 13.73 -0.47 2.25
CA PHE A 5 12.62 -0.90 3.08
C PHE A 5 12.65 -2.42 3.22
N ARG A 6 12.46 -2.92 4.44
CA ARG A 6 12.32 -4.34 4.71
C ARG A 6 10.83 -4.65 4.84
N ILE A 7 10.34 -5.51 3.94
CA ILE A 7 8.97 -5.98 3.99
C ILE A 7 8.84 -6.92 5.20
N THR A 8 7.79 -6.72 6.01
CA THR A 8 7.47 -7.61 7.12
C THR A 8 6.00 -8.02 7.06
N ASN A 9 5.68 -9.23 7.50
CA ASN A 9 4.29 -9.69 7.65
C ASN A 9 3.43 -8.72 8.47
N ASN A 10 3.99 -8.14 9.53
CA ASN A 10 3.28 -7.17 10.39
C ASN A 10 2.87 -5.89 9.66
N TRP A 11 3.60 -5.48 8.62
CA TRP A 11 3.25 -4.31 7.82
C TRP A 11 2.09 -4.58 6.84
N ILE A 12 1.87 -5.83 6.42
CA ILE A 12 0.86 -6.20 5.44
C ILE A 12 -0.55 -5.99 5.98
N GLN A 13 -1.31 -5.10 5.33
CA GLN A 13 -2.69 -4.75 5.69
C GLN A 13 -3.75 -5.72 5.16
N SER A 14 -3.37 -6.77 4.43
CA SER A 14 -4.32 -7.81 4.00
C SER A 14 -4.86 -8.57 5.21
N LYS A 15 -6.05 -9.17 5.08
CA LYS A 15 -6.66 -9.95 6.17
C LYS A 15 -5.74 -11.05 6.72
N SER A 16 -4.97 -11.69 5.84
CA SER A 16 -4.06 -12.78 6.20
C SER A 16 -2.79 -12.31 6.89
N LYS A 17 -2.45 -11.00 6.81
CA LYS A 17 -1.23 -10.42 7.40
C LYS A 17 0.06 -11.16 7.01
N TRP A 18 0.10 -11.69 5.78
CA TRP A 18 1.19 -12.53 5.30
C TRP A 18 1.57 -12.19 3.86
N THR A 19 2.85 -12.36 3.53
CA THR A 19 3.41 -12.18 2.18
C THR A 19 4.56 -13.16 1.93
N PRO A 20 4.75 -13.67 0.70
CA PRO A 20 5.94 -14.46 0.36
C PRO A 20 7.24 -13.63 0.39
N TYR A 21 7.12 -12.30 0.48
CA TYR A 21 8.25 -11.37 0.51
C TYR A 21 8.67 -10.95 1.92
N ASP A 22 8.27 -11.69 2.96
CA ASP A 22 8.69 -11.39 4.33
C ASP A 22 10.22 -11.38 4.46
N ASN A 23 10.76 -10.37 5.14
CA ASN A 23 12.19 -10.06 5.29
C ASN A 23 12.95 -9.69 4.00
N VAL A 24 12.29 -9.61 2.85
CA VAL A 24 12.91 -9.09 1.62
C VAL A 24 13.19 -7.60 1.76
N VAL A 25 14.40 -7.18 1.38
CA VAL A 25 14.81 -5.77 1.35
C VAL A 25 14.70 -5.25 -0.07
N VAL A 26 13.86 -4.22 -0.26
CA VAL A 26 13.65 -3.56 -1.54
C VAL A 26 14.27 -2.16 -1.56
N LYS A 27 14.58 -1.66 -2.74
CA LYS A 27 15.05 -0.29 -2.97
C LYS A 27 13.86 0.58 -3.39
N GLY A 28 13.54 1.56 -2.56
CA GLY A 28 12.39 2.45 -2.76
C GLY A 28 11.07 1.79 -2.36
N MET A 29 10.11 2.64 -2.00
CA MET A 29 8.73 2.28 -1.67
C MET A 29 7.85 3.53 -1.81
N PRO A 30 6.57 3.41 -2.18
CA PRO A 30 5.68 4.56 -2.21
C PRO A 30 5.59 5.20 -0.82
N ILE A 31 5.80 6.52 -0.73
CA ILE A 31 5.56 7.29 0.49
C ILE A 31 4.17 7.96 0.49
N PHE A 32 3.56 8.08 -0.68
CA PHE A 32 2.19 8.53 -0.88
C PHE A 32 1.50 7.68 -1.93
N THR A 33 0.22 7.40 -1.74
CA THR A 33 -0.68 6.86 -2.75
C THR A 33 -1.91 7.76 -2.82
N ILE A 34 -2.25 8.25 -4.01
CA ILE A 34 -3.40 9.12 -4.24
C ILE A 34 -4.40 8.37 -5.12
N VAL A 35 -5.65 8.27 -4.66
CA VAL A 35 -6.75 7.62 -5.37
C VAL A 35 -7.91 8.61 -5.46
N ASN A 36 -8.40 8.88 -6.68
CA ASN A 36 -9.49 9.84 -6.92
C ASN A 36 -9.23 11.23 -6.30
N GLY A 37 -8.00 11.73 -6.38
CA GLY A 37 -7.60 13.04 -5.83
C GLY A 37 -7.50 13.09 -4.30
N LYS A 38 -7.60 11.95 -3.61
CA LYS A 38 -7.49 11.86 -2.15
C LYS A 38 -6.32 10.98 -1.74
N VAL A 39 -5.66 11.33 -0.64
CA VAL A 39 -4.57 10.53 -0.07
C VAL A 39 -5.16 9.24 0.50
N ALA A 40 -4.72 8.10 -0.03
CA ALA A 40 -5.13 6.76 0.42
C ALA A 40 -4.06 6.09 1.29
N MET A 41 -2.79 6.50 1.15
CA MET A 41 -1.68 6.04 1.97
C MET A 41 -0.65 7.17 2.11
N SER A 42 -0.09 7.34 3.30
CA SER A 42 1.00 8.29 3.58
C SER A 42 1.99 7.68 4.57
N GLU A 43 3.29 7.90 4.35
CA GLU A 43 4.36 7.48 5.26
C GLU A 43 4.31 5.99 5.65
N ASN A 44 3.93 5.13 4.69
CA ASN A 44 3.76 3.68 4.83
C ASN A 44 2.53 3.23 5.63
N GLU A 45 1.62 4.13 5.98
CA GLU A 45 0.33 3.82 6.63
C GLU A 45 -0.84 4.07 5.69
N VAL A 46 -1.82 3.17 5.71
CA VAL A 46 -3.05 3.28 4.92
C VAL A 46 -4.06 4.15 5.68
N ILE A 47 -4.70 5.07 4.98
CA ILE A 47 -5.79 5.87 5.57
C ILE A 47 -6.97 4.93 5.87
N PRO A 48 -7.48 4.86 7.12
CA PRO A 48 -8.43 3.83 7.53
C PRO A 48 -9.79 3.86 6.81
N VAL A 49 -10.17 5.01 6.24
CA VAL A 49 -11.46 5.20 5.60
C VAL A 49 -11.35 4.86 4.11
N PRO A 50 -12.02 3.79 3.62
CA PRO A 50 -12.00 3.46 2.20
C PRO A 50 -12.74 4.51 1.38
N GLN A 51 -12.11 5.01 0.32
CA GLN A 51 -12.66 6.06 -0.56
C GLN A 51 -12.85 5.59 -2.02
N GLY A 52 -12.87 4.27 -2.21
CA GLY A 52 -13.08 3.66 -3.51
C GLY A 52 -14.46 3.97 -4.10
N LYS A 53 -14.54 3.98 -5.43
CA LYS A 53 -15.80 4.05 -6.18
C LYS A 53 -15.87 2.86 -7.13
N LYS A 54 -17.07 2.33 -7.36
CA LYS A 54 -17.27 1.27 -8.35
C LYS A 54 -16.93 1.79 -9.74
N LEU A 55 -16.20 1.01 -10.52
CA LEU A 55 -15.99 1.27 -11.94
C LEU A 55 -17.22 0.78 -12.71
N LYS A 56 -17.78 1.63 -13.57
CA LYS A 56 -18.84 1.24 -14.51
C LYS A 56 -18.18 0.84 -15.83
N PHE A 57 -18.65 -0.25 -16.41
CA PHE A 57 -18.22 -0.73 -17.72
C PHE A 57 -19.45 -0.69 -18.64
N ASP A 58 -19.31 -0.14 -19.84
CA ASP A 58 -20.39 0.02 -20.82
C ASP A 58 -20.33 -1.09 -21.89
N TYR A 59 -20.42 -2.35 -21.45
CA TYR A 59 -20.44 -3.51 -22.34
C TYR A 59 -21.78 -3.65 -23.08
#